data_AF-A0A5C8A360-F1
#
_entry.id   AF-A0A5C8A360-F1
#
_cell.length_a   1.000
_cell.length_b   1.000
_cell.length_c   1.000
_cell.angle_alpha   90.00
_cell.angle_beta   90.00
_cell.angle_gamma   90.00
#
_symmetry.space_group_name_H-M   'P 1'
#
loop_
_entity.id
_entity.type
_entity.pdbx_description
1 polymer ?
#
loop_
_entity_poly.entity_id
_entity_poly.type
_entity_poly.pdbx_seq_one_letter_code
_entity_poly.pdbx_strand_id
1 'polypeptide(L)'
;MFVQVPSRRKPSPTWVTPLLVALSMGSFVWMATLPEDQRLAALVTWGTAPEALFVPTHWRETLLDGRGLSLFTALFVHANWLHVLGNMLFLMIFGLPSERSLGPVRFGLLFLLAGAAANLAAAWSLDGTGAVLVGSSGAVSGLI
;
A
#
# COMPACT_ATOMS: atom_id res chain seq x y z
N MET A 1 -44.67 5.79 -7.03
CA MET A 1 -44.26 6.67 -8.15
C MET A 1 -42.74 6.59 -8.25
N PHE A 2 -42.19 6.05 -9.33
CA PHE A 2 -40.74 5.98 -9.55
C PHE A 2 -40.34 7.08 -10.53
N VAL A 3 -39.38 7.92 -10.16
CA VAL A 3 -38.82 8.96 -11.02
C VAL A 3 -37.50 8.43 -11.56
N GLN A 4 -37.42 8.20 -12.87
CA GLN A 4 -36.14 7.90 -13.52
C GLN A 4 -35.36 9.19 -13.72
N VAL A 5 -34.25 9.32 -12.99
CA VAL A 5 -33.28 10.40 -13.21
C VAL A 5 -32.24 9.90 -14.22
N PRO A 6 -32.00 10.61 -15.34
CA PRO A 6 -30.97 10.22 -16.29
C PRO A 6 -29.59 10.23 -15.62
N SER A 7 -28.96 9.08 -15.42
CA SER A 7 -27.59 9.03 -14.88
C SER A 7 -26.59 9.36 -15.99
N ARG A 8 -26.21 10.64 -16.10
CA ARG A 8 -25.20 11.12 -17.05
C ARG A 8 -23.75 10.87 -16.56
N ARG A 9 -23.48 9.76 -15.85
CA ARG A 9 -22.10 9.42 -15.48
C ARG A 9 -21.48 8.60 -16.62
N LYS A 10 -20.56 9.23 -17.36
CA LYS A 10 -19.64 8.48 -18.23
C LYS A 10 -18.86 7.50 -17.33
N PRO A 11 -18.74 6.22 -17.70
CA PRO A 11 -17.92 5.29 -16.94
C PRO A 11 -16.48 5.83 -16.89
N SER A 12 -15.99 6.12 -15.69
CA SER A 12 -14.58 6.45 -15.47
C SER A 12 -13.76 5.19 -15.73
N PRO A 13 -12.63 5.28 -16.48
CA PRO A 13 -11.76 4.12 -16.67
C PRO A 13 -11.21 3.66 -15.31
N THR A 14 -11.16 2.34 -15.11
CA THR A 14 -10.65 1.71 -13.88
C THR A 14 -9.38 0.94 -14.18
N TRP A 15 -8.24 1.64 -14.21
CA TRP A 15 -6.94 1.05 -14.54
C TRP A 15 -5.97 1.08 -13.37
N VAL A 16 -6.19 1.95 -12.38
CA VAL A 16 -5.31 2.08 -11.22
C VAL A 16 -5.49 0.87 -10.29
N THR A 17 -6.72 0.44 -10.01
CA THR A 17 -6.95 -0.76 -9.19
C THR A 17 -6.24 -2.01 -9.75
N PRO A 18 -6.45 -2.41 -11.02
CA PRO A 18 -5.75 -3.57 -11.57
C PRO A 18 -4.23 -3.35 -11.67
N LEU A 19 -3.76 -2.12 -11.88
CA LEU A 19 -2.32 -1.81 -11.83
C LEU A 19 -1.74 -2.04 -10.43
N LEU A 20 -2.38 -1.53 -9.37
CA LEU A 20 -1.95 -1.73 -7.99
C LEU A 20 -1.91 -3.22 -7.62
N VAL A 21 -2.89 -3.98 -8.10
CA VAL A 21 -2.93 -5.44 -7.94
C VAL A 21 -1.78 -6.11 -8.66
N ALA A 22 -1.55 -5.75 -9.94
CA ALA A 22 -0.46 -6.32 -10.73
C ALA A 22 0.91 -6.01 -10.14
N LEU A 23 1.13 -4.79 -9.65
CA LEU A 23 2.37 -4.38 -8.99
C LEU A 23 2.60 -5.16 -7.70
N SER A 24 1.57 -5.29 -6.85
CA SER A 24 1.66 -6.02 -5.57
C SER A 24 1.83 -7.53 -5.76
N MET A 25 1.20 -8.10 -6.78
CA MET A 25 1.37 -9.52 -7.11
C MET A 25 2.72 -9.76 -7.77
N GLY A 26 3.17 -8.87 -8.65
CA GLY A 26 4.47 -8.97 -9.32
C GLY A 26 5.64 -8.89 -8.34
N SER A 27 5.61 -7.92 -7.41
CA SER A 27 6.61 -7.82 -6.33
C SER A 27 6.61 -9.07 -5.45
N PHE A 28 5.43 -9.59 -5.10
CA PHE A 28 5.31 -10.79 -4.28
C PHE A 28 5.85 -12.04 -4.98
N VAL A 29 5.47 -12.26 -6.25
CA VAL A 29 5.98 -13.37 -7.05
C VAL A 29 7.49 -13.28 -7.22
N TRP A 30 8.02 -12.09 -7.49
CA TRP A 30 9.47 -11.88 -7.53
C TRP A 30 10.15 -12.25 -6.20
N MET A 31 9.63 -11.79 -5.06
CA MET A 31 10.18 -12.17 -3.75
C MET A 31 10.03 -13.66 -3.45
N ALA A 32 8.99 -14.31 -3.98
CA ALA A 32 8.78 -15.75 -3.80
C ALA A 32 9.78 -16.61 -4.58
N THR A 33 10.44 -16.07 -5.62
CA THR A 33 11.52 -16.77 -6.34
C THR A 33 12.90 -16.58 -5.70
N LEU A 34 13.03 -15.68 -4.72
CA LEU A 34 14.29 -15.43 -4.03
C LEU A 34 14.58 -16.51 -2.96
N PRO A 35 15.87 -16.83 -2.72
CA PRO A 35 16.30 -17.52 -1.51
C PRO A 35 15.83 -16.83 -0.24
N GLU A 36 15.69 -17.58 0.86
CA GLU A 36 15.08 -17.07 2.09
C GLU A 36 15.80 -15.85 2.69
N ASP A 37 17.13 -15.87 2.70
CA ASP A 37 17.98 -14.76 3.14
C ASP A 37 17.75 -13.49 2.30
N GLN A 38 17.70 -13.65 0.97
CA GLN A 38 17.45 -12.54 0.05
C GLN A 38 16.01 -12.02 0.15
N ARG A 39 15.04 -12.90 0.41
CA ARG A 39 13.64 -12.52 0.63
C ARG A 39 13.49 -11.70 1.93
N LEU A 40 14.13 -12.11 3.02
CA LEU A 40 14.14 -11.35 4.26
C LEU A 40 14.81 -9.98 4.08
N ALA A 41 15.95 -9.93 3.37
CA ALA A 41 16.61 -8.68 3.03
C ALA A 41 15.70 -7.77 2.17
N ALA A 42 14.94 -8.34 1.22
CA ALA A 42 13.98 -7.59 0.42
C ALA A 42 12.83 -7.03 1.28
N LEU A 43 12.29 -7.81 2.22
CA LEU A 43 11.26 -7.33 3.14
C LEU A 43 11.75 -6.14 3.97
N VAL A 44 12.99 -6.19 4.47
CA VAL A 44 13.60 -5.08 5.23
C VAL A 44 13.87 -3.86 4.35
N THR A 45 14.32 -4.08 3.10
CA THR A 45 14.68 -2.99 2.17
C THR A 45 13.46 -2.25 1.66
N TRP A 46 12.39 -2.97 1.32
CA TRP A 46 11.20 -2.42 0.66
C TRP A 46 10.03 -2.21 1.63
N GLY A 47 10.07 -2.81 2.81
CA GLY A 47 9.15 -2.58 3.91
C GLY A 47 9.53 -1.35 4.75
N THR A 48 8.66 -0.99 5.68
CA THR A 48 8.92 0.11 6.63
C THR A 48 9.45 -0.45 7.93
N ALA A 49 10.72 -0.18 8.25
CA ALA A 49 11.29 -0.44 9.57
C ALA A 49 11.14 0.80 10.47
N PRO A 50 10.45 0.71 11.63
CA PRO A 50 10.28 1.84 12.54
C PRO A 50 11.60 2.46 13.00
N GLU A 51 12.61 1.63 13.28
CA GLU A 51 13.91 2.12 13.74
C GLU A 51 14.60 2.98 12.67
N ALA A 52 14.32 2.72 11.39
CA ALA A 52 14.85 3.51 10.29
C ALA A 52 14.14 4.86 10.12
N LEU A 53 12.89 5.00 10.62
CA LEU A 53 12.10 6.23 10.52
C LEU A 53 12.32 7.16 11.72
N PHE A 54 12.45 6.63 12.93
CA PHE A 54 12.45 7.44 14.17
C PHE A 54 13.83 7.65 14.78
N VAL A 55 14.87 7.81 13.96
CA VAL A 55 16.23 8.15 14.44
C VAL A 55 16.24 9.59 14.98
N PRO A 56 16.37 9.81 16.31
CA PRO A 56 16.09 11.11 16.93
C PRO A 56 17.02 12.25 16.49
N THR A 57 18.21 11.92 16.00
CA THR A 57 19.26 12.89 15.69
C THR A 57 19.29 13.34 14.22
N HIS A 58 18.57 12.67 13.30
CA HIS A 58 18.76 12.87 11.85
C HIS A 58 17.47 12.86 11.01
N TRP A 59 16.34 13.36 11.54
CA TRP A 59 15.05 13.37 10.83
C TRP A 59 15.10 14.00 9.41
N ARG A 60 16.00 14.97 9.18
CA ARG A 60 16.23 15.56 7.84
C ARG A 60 16.92 14.58 6.89
N GLU A 61 17.88 13.82 7.37
CA GLU A 61 18.59 12.81 6.58
C GLU A 61 17.67 11.61 6.31
N THR A 62 16.77 11.28 7.24
CA THR A 62 15.70 10.28 6.99
C THR A 62 14.84 10.62 5.76
N LEU A 63 14.58 11.91 5.51
CA LEU A 63 13.87 12.36 4.31
C LEU A 63 14.76 12.33 3.05
N LEU A 64 16.04 12.66 3.18
CA LEU A 64 16.98 12.77 2.06
C LEU A 64 17.57 11.42 1.62
N ASP A 65 17.64 10.44 2.52
CA ASP A 65 18.11 9.07 2.27
C ASP A 65 17.03 8.16 1.68
N GLY A 66 15.84 8.70 1.39
CA GLY A 66 14.73 7.93 0.80
C GLY A 66 14.03 6.99 1.78
N ARG A 67 14.35 7.01 3.08
CA ARG A 67 13.67 6.16 4.09
C ARG A 67 12.19 6.48 4.21
N GLY A 68 11.79 7.73 3.99
CA GLY A 68 10.38 8.11 3.88
C GLY A 68 9.63 7.44 2.70
N LEU A 69 10.34 6.99 1.66
CA LEU A 69 9.73 6.23 0.56
C LEU A 69 9.29 4.84 0.99
N SER A 70 9.87 4.29 2.06
CA SER A 70 9.50 2.98 2.61
C SER A 70 8.02 2.91 2.99
N LEU A 71 7.44 4.03 3.42
CA LEU A 71 6.01 4.15 3.74
C LEU A 71 5.12 3.83 2.53
N PHE A 72 5.61 4.13 1.33
CA PHE A 72 4.91 3.90 0.07
C PHE A 72 5.29 2.56 -0.55
N THR A 73 6.56 2.19 -0.57
CA THR A 73 7.01 0.90 -1.14
C THR A 73 6.45 -0.27 -0.35
N ALA A 74 6.32 -0.14 0.98
CA ALA A 74 5.78 -1.18 1.85
C ALA A 74 4.35 -1.59 1.44
N LEU A 75 3.58 -0.70 0.80
CA LEU A 75 2.22 -1.00 0.32
C LEU A 75 2.21 -2.14 -0.71
N PHE A 76 3.30 -2.35 -1.43
CA PHE A 76 3.39 -3.35 -2.50
C PHE A 76 4.09 -4.64 -2.04
N VAL A 77 4.65 -4.67 -0.83
CA VAL A 77 5.43 -5.80 -0.32
C VAL A 77 4.55 -6.62 0.61
N HIS A 78 4.63 -7.95 0.55
CA HIS A 78 3.80 -8.82 1.40
C HIS A 78 4.61 -10.02 1.90
N ALA A 79 4.35 -10.42 3.15
CA ALA A 79 5.14 -11.47 3.82
C ALA A 79 4.76 -12.89 3.41
N ASN A 80 3.52 -13.15 3.00
CA ASN A 80 3.04 -14.49 2.64
C ASN A 80 1.81 -14.44 1.71
N TRP A 81 1.45 -15.61 1.17
CA TRP A 81 0.35 -15.78 0.22
C TRP A 81 -1.00 -15.31 0.77
N LEU A 82 -1.36 -15.71 2.00
CA LEU A 82 -2.63 -15.31 2.58
C LEU A 82 -2.71 -13.78 2.74
N HIS A 83 -1.60 -13.16 3.12
CA HIS A 83 -1.52 -11.72 3.31
C HIS A 83 -1.72 -10.96 2.00
N VAL A 84 -1.03 -11.33 0.90
CA VAL A 84 -1.21 -10.67 -0.40
C VAL A 84 -2.59 -10.95 -0.98
N LEU A 85 -3.06 -12.20 -0.95
CA LEU A 85 -4.36 -12.56 -1.52
C LEU A 85 -5.52 -11.87 -0.80
N GLY A 86 -5.45 -11.77 0.53
CA GLY A 86 -6.42 -11.01 1.32
C GLY A 86 -6.46 -9.54 0.88
N ASN A 87 -5.32 -8.87 0.87
CA ASN A 87 -5.23 -7.47 0.45
C ASN A 87 -5.76 -7.24 -0.96
N MET A 88 -5.39 -8.10 -1.92
CA MET A 88 -5.85 -7.97 -3.31
C MET A 88 -7.34 -8.22 -3.46
N LEU A 89 -7.91 -9.16 -2.69
CA LEU A 89 -9.35 -9.40 -2.66
C LEU A 89 -10.10 -8.14 -2.20
N PHE A 90 -9.71 -7.57 -1.07
CA PHE A 90 -10.34 -6.34 -0.55
C PHE A 90 -10.10 -5.14 -1.49
N LEU A 91 -8.89 -4.99 -2.05
CA LEU A 91 -8.60 -3.94 -3.01
C LEU A 91 -9.46 -4.08 -4.28
N MET A 92 -9.72 -5.29 -4.77
CA MET A 92 -10.62 -5.48 -5.92
C MET A 92 -12.07 -5.17 -5.59
N ILE A 93 -12.54 -5.57 -4.39
CA ILE A 93 -13.93 -5.35 -3.95
C ILE A 93 -14.20 -3.86 -3.72
N PHE A 94 -13.32 -3.17 -2.99
CA PHE A 94 -13.52 -1.78 -2.57
C PHE A 94 -12.83 -0.76 -3.50
N GLY A 95 -11.71 -1.13 -4.11
CA GLY A 95 -10.96 -0.24 -5.00
C GLY A 95 -11.68 0.06 -6.31
N LEU A 96 -12.27 -0.93 -6.98
CA LEU A 96 -12.97 -0.69 -8.26
C LEU A 96 -14.15 0.30 -8.13
N PRO A 97 -15.07 0.17 -7.15
CA PRO A 97 -16.12 1.17 -6.91
C PRO A 97 -15.57 2.54 -6.51
N SER A 98 -14.53 2.58 -5.66
CA SER A 98 -13.89 3.82 -5.23
C SER A 98 -13.21 4.56 -6.41
N GLU A 99 -12.53 3.84 -7.29
CA GLU A 99 -11.92 4.38 -8.51
C GLU A 99 -12.96 4.93 -9.48
N ARG A 100 -14.11 4.25 -9.64
CA ARG A 100 -15.23 4.77 -10.46
C ARG A 100 -15.83 6.04 -9.89
N SER A 101 -15.81 6.19 -8.57
CA SER A 101 -16.41 7.32 -7.86
C SER A 101 -15.49 8.54 -7.82
N LEU A 102 -14.19 8.32 -7.61
CA LEU A 102 -13.18 9.38 -7.45
C LEU A 102 -12.48 9.75 -8.76
N GLY A 103 -12.41 8.81 -9.71
CA GLY A 103 -11.53 8.84 -10.86
C GLY A 103 -10.15 8.25 -10.55
N PRO A 104 -9.42 7.74 -11.55
CA PRO A 104 -8.16 7.00 -11.38
C PRO A 104 -7.10 7.76 -10.58
N VAL A 105 -6.84 9.02 -10.95
CA VAL A 105 -5.77 9.82 -10.31
C VAL A 105 -6.05 10.08 -8.84
N ARG A 106 -7.28 10.51 -8.50
CA ARG A 106 -7.65 10.81 -7.10
C ARG A 106 -7.70 9.55 -6.25
N PHE A 107 -8.18 8.45 -6.82
CA PHE A 107 -8.15 7.14 -6.17
C PHE A 107 -6.72 6.69 -5.87
N GLY A 108 -5.81 6.78 -6.84
CA GLY A 108 -4.40 6.42 -6.65
C GLY A 108 -3.73 7.25 -5.55
N LEU A 109 -3.97 8.57 -5.54
CA LEU A 109 -3.46 9.45 -4.48
C LEU A 109 -4.04 9.10 -3.11
N LEU A 110 -5.35 8.84 -3.02
CA LEU A 110 -5.98 8.42 -1.77
C LEU A 110 -5.37 7.12 -1.25
N PHE A 111 -5.22 6.11 -2.11
CA PHE A 111 -4.62 4.83 -1.76
C PHE A 111 -3.20 5.00 -1.21
N LEU A 112 -2.35 5.76 -1.91
CA LEU A 112 -0.96 5.97 -1.49
C LEU A 112 -0.86 6.77 -0.20
N LEU A 113 -1.61 7.87 -0.06
CA LEU A 113 -1.53 8.73 1.11
C LEU A 113 -2.15 8.09 2.35
N ALA A 114 -3.30 7.42 2.21
CA ALA A 114 -3.91 6.68 3.31
C ALA A 114 -3.02 5.53 3.77
N GLY A 115 -2.42 4.80 2.82
CA GLY A 115 -1.46 3.75 3.10
C GLY A 115 -0.23 4.24 3.84
N ALA A 116 0.41 5.31 3.33
CA ALA A 116 1.58 5.89 3.97
C ALA A 116 1.29 6.43 5.37
N ALA A 117 0.14 7.08 5.56
CA ALA A 117 -0.29 7.55 6.87
C ALA A 117 -0.53 6.40 7.86
N ALA A 118 -1.18 5.32 7.42
CA ALA A 118 -1.39 4.12 8.23
C ALA A 118 -0.05 3.43 8.59
N ASN A 119 0.86 3.29 7.62
CA ASN A 119 2.20 2.74 7.86
C ASN A 119 2.99 3.60 8.85
N LEU A 120 2.90 4.93 8.76
CA LEU A 120 3.57 5.84 9.70
C LEU A 120 2.99 5.70 11.11
N ALA A 121 1.67 5.66 11.26
CA ALA A 121 1.01 5.48 12.55
C ALA A 121 1.33 4.12 13.17
N ALA A 122 1.34 3.06 12.37
CA ALA A 122 1.71 1.73 12.82
C ALA A 122 3.20 1.64 13.17
N ALA A 123 4.09 2.29 12.40
CA ALA A 123 5.51 2.36 12.71
C ALA A 123 5.74 3.06 14.06
N TRP A 124 5.05 4.17 14.32
CA TRP A 124 5.12 4.85 15.63
C TRP A 124 4.71 3.92 16.77
N SER A 125 3.71 3.08 16.55
CA SER A 125 3.18 2.16 17.57
C SER A 125 4.07 0.93 17.81
N LEU A 126 4.92 0.59 16.84
CA LEU A 126 5.78 -0.59 16.84
C LEU A 126 7.27 -0.22 17.00
N ASP A 127 7.57 1.03 17.36
CA ASP A 127 8.94 1.48 17.54
C ASP A 127 9.68 0.66 18.61
N GLY A 128 10.93 0.27 18.31
CA GLY A 128 11.76 -0.56 19.18
C GLY A 128 11.43 -2.06 19.21
N THR A 129 10.49 -2.55 18.39
CA THR A 129 10.12 -3.98 18.36
C THR A 129 10.93 -4.81 17.37
N GLY A 130 11.69 -4.21 16.45
CA GLY A 130 12.34 -4.90 15.33
C GLY A 130 11.38 -5.33 14.21
N ALA A 131 10.08 -5.01 14.32
CA ALA A 131 9.08 -5.42 13.34
C ALA A 131 9.15 -4.56 12.08
N VAL A 132 9.16 -5.22 10.91
CA VAL A 132 9.06 -4.55 9.61
C VAL A 132 7.62 -4.55 9.13
N LEU A 133 7.07 -3.38 8.82
CA LEU A 133 5.73 -3.21 8.30
C LEU A 133 5.71 -3.40 6.79
N VAL A 134 4.78 -4.23 6.32
CA VAL A 134 4.56 -4.53 4.90
C VAL A 134 3.06 -4.71 4.64
N GLY A 135 2.64 -4.47 3.41
CA GLY A 135 1.30 -4.72 2.91
C GLY A 135 0.47 -3.45 2.71
N SER A 136 -0.61 -3.58 1.93
CA SER A 136 -1.52 -2.47 1.61
C SER A 136 -2.72 -2.34 2.55
N SER A 137 -2.75 -3.02 3.69
CA SER A 137 -3.98 -3.15 4.50
C SER A 137 -4.49 -1.81 5.02
N GLY A 138 -3.58 -0.92 5.44
CA GLY A 138 -3.92 0.46 5.82
C GLY A 138 -4.49 1.27 4.65
N ALA A 139 -3.91 1.13 3.45
CA ALA A 139 -4.41 1.80 2.25
C ALA A 139 -5.81 1.33 1.89
N VAL A 140 -6.03 0.01 1.90
CA VAL A 140 -7.34 -0.62 1.65
C VAL A 140 -8.36 -0.18 2.70
N SER A 141 -7.97 -0.09 3.97
CA SER A 141 -8.86 0.36 5.05
C SER A 141 -9.29 1.80 4.86
N GLY A 142 -8.43 2.67 4.33
CA GLY A 142 -8.79 4.05 3.99
C GLY A 142 -9.76 4.19 2.81
N LEU A 143 -10.02 3.11 2.06
CA LEU A 143 -11.02 3.08 0.98
C LEU A 143 -12.42 2.66 1.45
N ILE A 144 -12.52 2.08 2.65
CA ILE A 144 -13.75 1.54 3.26
C ILE A 144 -14.38 2.62 4.15
#